data_AF-A0A3D4CJH1-F1
#
_entry.id   AF-A0A3D4CJH1-F1
#
_cell.length_a   1.000
_cell.length_b   1.000
_cell.length_c   1.000
_cell.angle_alpha   90.00
_cell.angle_beta   90.00
_cell.angle_gamma   90.00
#
_symmetry.space_group_name_H-M   'P 1'
#
loop_
_entity.id
_entity.type
_entity.pdbx_description
1 polymer ?
#
loop_
_entity_poly.entity_id
_entity_poly.type
_entity_poly.pdbx_seq_one_letter_code
_entity_poly.pdbx_strand_id
1 'polypeptide(L)'
;GAWIFNMIDFSERSNYAGFVAENDTTLKIYLSNPFPPFLGLLTMQYCSVVPHEAVEKYGYEFRNHPVGTGPFKFKTWKEGVKLILEKNPNYFEKDENGKRLPYLDGVAISFIKDEEAEFYEFMQGKLDFVSGREGMAKQEIFTTKGELKKEYQNKIDLIKGDFLNTEYLGILVDENLPIVKESPLRLKAIRQAINYGFDRDKMITFLRKNIGTPAHAGFVPRGLPSFDESKVKGYTYNPEKAKELLFEAGFPNGEGLPQITLSTTAQYLDLCEF
;
A
#
# COMPACT_ATOMS: atom_id res chain seq x y z
N GLY A 1 -12.85 -7.33 5.33
CA GLY A 1 -12.64 -8.52 6.15
C GLY A 1 -13.45 -9.72 5.66
N ALA A 2 -14.78 -9.63 5.64
CA ALA A 2 -15.67 -10.78 5.43
C ALA A 2 -15.34 -11.67 4.22
N TRP A 3 -14.85 -11.09 3.11
CA TRP A 3 -14.52 -11.84 1.89
C TRP A 3 -13.41 -12.89 2.08
N ILE A 4 -12.51 -12.72 3.07
CA ILE A 4 -11.39 -13.62 3.32
C ILE A 4 -11.87 -15.06 3.60
N PHE A 5 -13.05 -15.17 4.22
CA PHE A 5 -13.64 -16.45 4.63
C PHE A 5 -14.74 -16.94 3.69
N ASN A 6 -14.90 -16.34 2.50
CA ASN A 6 -15.88 -16.80 1.51
C ASN A 6 -15.65 -18.24 1.04
N MET A 7 -14.42 -18.73 1.14
CA MET A 7 -14.06 -20.08 0.73
C MET A 7 -14.28 -21.13 1.82
N ILE A 8 -14.67 -20.73 3.04
CA ILE A 8 -14.90 -21.65 4.15
C ILE A 8 -16.10 -22.54 3.85
N ASP A 9 -15.91 -23.84 4.05
CA ASP A 9 -16.95 -24.85 3.88
C ASP A 9 -17.84 -24.88 5.12
N PHE A 10 -19.10 -24.49 5.00
CA PHE A 10 -20.12 -24.63 6.04
C PHE A 10 -21.13 -25.75 5.73
N SER A 11 -20.76 -26.73 4.91
CA SER A 11 -21.58 -27.91 4.63
C SER A 11 -21.52 -28.94 5.75
N GLU A 12 -22.28 -30.02 5.61
CA GLU A 12 -22.25 -31.17 6.52
C GLU A 12 -20.84 -31.75 6.70
N ARG A 13 -19.99 -31.69 5.66
CA ARG A 13 -18.59 -32.15 5.70
C ARG A 13 -17.77 -31.45 6.79
N SER A 14 -18.11 -30.22 7.14
CA SER A 14 -17.42 -29.44 8.18
C SER A 14 -18.21 -29.35 9.48
N ASN A 15 -19.23 -30.20 9.68
CA ASN A 15 -20.22 -30.08 10.75
C ASN A 15 -20.88 -28.69 10.78
N TYR A 16 -21.05 -28.05 9.61
CA TYR A 16 -21.60 -26.70 9.47
C TYR A 16 -20.82 -25.61 10.23
N ALA A 17 -19.61 -25.90 10.72
CA ALA A 17 -18.81 -24.98 11.52
C ALA A 17 -17.72 -24.26 10.71
N GLY A 18 -17.17 -24.92 9.69
CA GLY A 18 -16.06 -24.43 8.87
C GLY A 18 -14.70 -24.36 9.58
N PHE A 19 -14.71 -23.91 10.84
CA PHE A 19 -13.58 -23.91 11.77
C PHE A 19 -13.89 -24.88 12.91
N VAL A 20 -13.00 -25.83 13.16
CA VAL A 20 -13.15 -26.83 14.23
C VAL A 20 -11.91 -26.83 15.09
N ALA A 21 -12.04 -26.40 16.34
CA ALA A 21 -11.01 -26.62 17.35
C ALA A 21 -11.09 -28.08 17.83
N GLU A 22 -10.14 -28.92 17.43
CA GLU A 22 -10.13 -30.32 17.86
C GLU A 22 -9.65 -30.46 19.31
N ASN A 23 -8.79 -29.54 19.74
CA ASN A 23 -8.25 -29.39 21.09
C ASN A 23 -7.57 -28.02 21.20
N ASP A 24 -6.97 -27.74 22.37
CA ASP A 24 -6.35 -26.47 22.72
C ASP A 24 -5.23 -25.99 21.78
N THR A 25 -4.63 -26.88 21.00
CA THR A 25 -3.48 -26.57 20.12
C THR A 25 -3.70 -26.95 18.66
N THR A 26 -4.88 -27.46 18.29
CA THR A 26 -5.19 -27.94 16.95
C THR A 26 -6.47 -27.32 16.41
N LEU A 27 -6.32 -26.47 15.39
CA LEU A 27 -7.42 -25.88 14.63
C LEU A 27 -7.49 -26.51 13.24
N LYS A 28 -8.65 -27.08 12.89
CA LYS A 28 -8.97 -27.51 11.52
C LYS A 28 -9.81 -26.46 10.83
N ILE A 29 -9.44 -26.15 9.58
CA ILE A 29 -10.16 -25.21 8.73
C ILE A 29 -10.56 -25.94 7.45
N TYR A 30 -11.86 -25.96 7.15
CA TYR A 30 -12.42 -26.63 5.98
C TYR A 30 -12.67 -25.62 4.87
N LEU A 31 -12.13 -25.90 3.68
CA LEU A 31 -12.36 -25.10 2.48
C LEU A 31 -13.32 -25.83 1.53
N SER A 32 -14.25 -25.07 0.96
CA SER A 32 -15.25 -25.56 0.00
C SER A 32 -14.60 -26.10 -1.27
N ASN A 33 -13.49 -25.49 -1.69
CA ASN A 33 -12.68 -25.89 -2.85
C ASN A 33 -11.19 -25.70 -2.55
N PRO A 34 -10.27 -26.43 -3.23
CA PRO A 34 -8.85 -26.16 -3.14
C PRO A 34 -8.52 -24.70 -3.48
N PHE A 35 -7.86 -24.00 -2.55
CA PHE A 35 -7.47 -22.60 -2.74
C PHE A 35 -6.05 -22.37 -2.22
N PRO A 36 -5.01 -22.58 -3.06
CA PRO A 36 -3.61 -22.43 -2.65
C PRO A 36 -3.25 -21.10 -1.97
N PRO A 37 -3.84 -19.94 -2.34
CA PRO A 37 -3.54 -18.67 -1.66
C PRO A 37 -4.07 -18.56 -0.22
N PHE A 38 -4.85 -19.53 0.28
CA PHE A 38 -5.51 -19.44 1.59
C PHE A 38 -4.53 -19.18 2.74
N LEU A 39 -3.37 -19.84 2.75
CA LEU A 39 -2.37 -19.62 3.79
C LEU A 39 -1.85 -18.17 3.80
N GLY A 40 -1.71 -17.55 2.62
CA GLY A 40 -1.35 -16.14 2.52
C GLY A 40 -2.46 -15.21 3.01
N LEU A 41 -3.74 -15.60 2.91
CA LEU A 41 -4.82 -14.83 3.51
C LEU A 41 -4.77 -14.86 5.05
N LEU A 42 -4.35 -15.97 5.64
CA LEU A 42 -4.22 -16.09 7.10
C LEU A 42 -3.10 -15.21 7.68
N THR A 43 -2.15 -14.73 6.86
CA THR A 43 -1.10 -13.80 7.31
C THR A 43 -1.54 -12.34 7.28
N MET A 44 -2.72 -12.03 6.74
CA MET A 44 -3.26 -10.67 6.70
C MET A 44 -3.60 -10.17 8.10
N GLN A 45 -3.49 -8.85 8.32
CA GLN A 45 -3.80 -8.21 9.61
C GLN A 45 -5.20 -8.52 10.15
N TYR A 46 -6.18 -8.71 9.25
CA TYR A 46 -7.55 -9.08 9.60
C TYR A 46 -7.69 -10.47 10.24
N CYS A 47 -6.68 -11.34 10.08
CA CYS A 47 -6.62 -12.67 10.65
C CYS A 47 -5.81 -12.71 11.96
N SER A 48 -5.48 -11.54 12.54
CA SER A 48 -4.79 -11.47 13.83
C SER A 48 -5.62 -12.15 14.92
N VAL A 49 -4.99 -13.04 15.67
CA VAL A 49 -5.66 -13.77 16.76
C VAL A 49 -5.79 -12.88 17.98
N VAL A 50 -7.01 -12.80 18.52
CA VAL A 50 -7.35 -12.05 19.73
C VAL A 50 -8.05 -12.98 20.73
N PRO A 51 -7.87 -12.77 22.05
CA PRO A 51 -8.52 -13.60 23.05
C PRO A 51 -10.03 -13.36 23.08
N HIS A 52 -10.79 -14.45 23.06
CA HIS A 52 -12.26 -14.44 23.02
C HIS A 52 -12.84 -13.65 24.20
N GLU A 53 -12.29 -13.83 25.39
CA GLU A 53 -12.75 -13.20 26.63
C GLU A 53 -12.58 -11.67 26.58
N ALA A 54 -11.54 -11.16 25.91
CA ALA A 54 -11.37 -9.72 25.74
C ALA A 54 -12.38 -9.15 24.75
N VAL A 55 -12.69 -9.89 23.68
CA VAL A 55 -13.73 -9.51 22.72
C VAL A 55 -15.10 -9.48 23.39
N GLU A 56 -15.45 -10.51 24.18
CA GLU A 56 -16.70 -10.54 24.94
C GLU A 56 -16.79 -9.41 25.98
N LYS A 57 -15.70 -9.18 26.73
CA LYS A 57 -15.66 -8.18 27.79
C LYS A 57 -15.79 -6.75 27.26
N TYR A 58 -15.05 -6.41 26.20
CA TYR A 58 -14.97 -5.03 25.72
C TYR A 58 -15.94 -4.75 24.57
N GLY A 59 -16.35 -5.75 23.79
CA GLY A 59 -17.28 -5.59 22.68
C GLY A 59 -16.82 -4.48 21.72
N TYR A 60 -17.68 -3.48 21.50
CA TYR A 60 -17.36 -2.32 20.66
C TYR A 60 -16.20 -1.46 21.18
N GLU A 61 -15.93 -1.50 22.49
CA GLU A 61 -14.80 -0.79 23.13
C GLU A 61 -13.47 -1.53 22.99
N PHE A 62 -13.43 -2.71 22.34
CA PHE A 62 -12.19 -3.45 22.14
C PHE A 62 -11.10 -2.62 21.44
N ARG A 63 -11.50 -1.70 20.55
CA ARG A 63 -10.59 -0.72 19.92
C ARG A 63 -9.81 0.11 20.94
N ASN A 64 -10.42 0.45 22.07
CA ASN A 64 -9.82 1.25 23.14
C ASN A 64 -9.05 0.39 24.16
N HIS A 65 -9.23 -0.94 24.10
CA HIS A 65 -8.59 -1.93 24.96
C HIS A 65 -8.03 -3.11 24.16
N PRO A 66 -7.19 -2.88 23.13
CA PRO A 66 -6.75 -3.97 22.27
C PRO A 66 -5.87 -4.95 23.03
N VAL A 67 -6.20 -6.24 22.93
CA VAL A 67 -5.44 -7.34 23.54
C VAL A 67 -4.99 -8.30 22.44
N GLY A 68 -3.71 -8.67 22.46
CA GLY A 68 -3.13 -9.60 21.50
C GLY A 68 -1.87 -10.26 22.05
N THR A 69 -1.21 -11.05 21.21
CA THR A 69 -0.02 -11.84 21.57
C THR A 69 1.31 -11.22 21.12
N GLY A 70 1.25 -10.00 20.58
CA GLY A 70 2.40 -9.32 19.98
C GLY A 70 3.51 -8.91 20.97
N PRO A 71 4.64 -8.40 20.44
CA PRO A 71 5.82 -8.02 21.23
C PRO A 71 5.60 -6.78 22.12
N PHE A 72 4.60 -5.95 21.79
CA PHE A 72 4.24 -4.78 22.58
C PHE A 72 2.76 -4.82 22.97
N LYS A 73 2.47 -4.46 24.21
CA LYS A 73 1.13 -4.29 24.76
C LYS A 73 0.69 -2.83 24.68
N PHE A 74 -0.60 -2.63 24.49
CA PHE A 74 -1.22 -1.31 24.51
C PHE A 74 -1.07 -0.66 25.90
N LYS A 75 -0.62 0.60 25.93
CA LYS A 75 -0.53 1.40 27.16
C LYS A 75 -1.55 2.52 27.17
N THR A 76 -1.53 3.38 26.15
CA THR A 76 -2.47 4.50 26.02
C THR A 76 -2.51 5.00 24.60
N TRP A 77 -3.66 5.54 24.20
CA TRP A 77 -3.83 6.23 22.94
C TRP A 77 -4.63 7.51 23.14
N LYS A 78 -3.99 8.63 22.83
CA LYS A 78 -4.66 9.90 22.62
C LYS A 78 -4.85 10.07 21.13
N GLU A 79 -6.09 9.91 20.66
CA GLU A 79 -6.41 9.96 19.23
C GLU A 79 -5.88 11.23 18.56
N GLY A 80 -5.29 11.07 17.39
CA GLY A 80 -4.69 12.16 16.62
C GLY A 80 -3.45 12.81 17.26
N VAL A 81 -2.97 12.31 18.40
CA VAL A 81 -1.80 12.88 19.10
C VAL A 81 -0.70 11.84 19.28
N LYS A 82 -0.95 10.78 20.06
CA LYS A 82 0.09 9.81 20.41
C LYS A 82 -0.47 8.44 20.82
N LEU A 83 0.11 7.38 20.29
CA LEU A 83 -0.10 5.99 20.71
C LEU A 83 1.18 5.48 21.40
N ILE A 84 1.04 4.92 22.59
CA ILE A 84 2.14 4.34 23.36
C ILE A 84 1.88 2.85 23.54
N LEU A 85 2.86 2.06 23.13
CA LEU A 85 2.94 0.63 23.35
C LEU A 85 4.14 0.36 24.26
N GLU A 86 4.00 -0.55 25.21
CA GLU A 86 5.09 -0.94 26.11
C GLU A 86 5.43 -2.42 25.92
N LYS A 87 6.66 -2.81 26.26
CA LYS A 87 7.15 -4.17 26.08
C LYS A 87 6.21 -5.21 26.68
N ASN A 88 5.95 -6.28 25.94
CA ASN A 88 5.32 -7.48 26.45
C ASN A 88 6.39 -8.40 27.08
N PRO A 89 6.50 -8.48 28.42
CA PRO A 89 7.52 -9.30 29.06
C PRO A 89 7.34 -10.81 28.80
N ASN A 90 6.15 -11.22 28.36
CA ASN A 90 5.77 -12.61 28.11
C ASN A 90 5.76 -12.96 26.62
N TYR A 91 6.30 -12.10 25.74
CA TYR A 91 6.36 -12.39 24.31
C TYR A 91 7.16 -13.67 24.04
N PHE A 92 6.65 -14.55 23.18
CA PHE A 92 7.13 -15.92 23.08
C PHE A 92 8.42 -16.07 22.25
N GLU A 93 8.67 -15.17 21.30
CA GLU A 93 9.86 -15.28 20.43
C GLU A 93 11.15 -14.88 21.14
N LYS A 94 12.23 -15.51 20.68
CA LYS A 94 13.60 -15.27 21.12
C LYS A 94 14.47 -15.06 19.89
N ASP A 95 15.55 -14.32 20.05
CA ASP A 95 16.59 -14.22 19.04
C ASP A 95 17.45 -15.49 18.96
N GLU A 96 18.41 -15.50 18.03
CA GLU A 96 19.36 -16.61 17.81
C GLU A 96 20.19 -16.96 19.06
N ASN A 97 20.36 -16.03 19.99
CA ASN A 97 21.10 -16.23 21.25
C ASN A 97 20.17 -16.62 22.42
N GLY A 98 18.89 -16.86 22.16
CA GLY A 98 17.91 -17.24 23.17
C GLY A 98 17.39 -16.09 24.04
N LYS A 99 17.72 -14.83 23.72
CA LYS A 99 17.20 -13.66 24.44
C LYS A 99 15.79 -13.33 23.95
N ARG A 100 14.88 -13.13 24.90
CA ARG A 100 13.46 -12.84 24.62
C ARG A 100 13.29 -11.48 23.96
N LEU A 101 12.49 -11.43 22.89
CA LEU A 101 12.12 -10.21 22.18
C LEU A 101 10.91 -9.53 22.86
N PRO A 102 10.63 -8.23 22.60
CA PRO A 102 11.47 -7.27 21.87
C PRO A 102 12.62 -6.71 22.73
N TYR A 103 13.61 -6.10 22.09
CA TYR A 103 14.71 -5.42 22.77
C TYR A 103 14.30 -4.08 23.38
N LEU A 104 13.40 -3.35 22.71
CA LEU A 104 12.90 -2.05 23.16
C LEU A 104 11.96 -2.19 24.35
N ASP A 105 11.98 -1.20 25.25
CA ASP A 105 11.07 -1.12 26.38
C ASP A 105 9.66 -0.63 25.99
N GLY A 106 9.55 0.04 24.83
CA GLY A 106 8.29 0.50 24.29
C GLY A 106 8.46 1.20 22.95
N VAL A 107 7.33 1.52 22.33
CA VAL A 107 7.25 2.26 21.07
C VAL A 107 6.23 3.38 21.25
N ALA A 108 6.61 4.58 20.83
CA ALA A 108 5.74 5.74 20.80
C ALA A 108 5.51 6.17 19.35
N ILE A 109 4.25 6.20 18.94
CA ILE A 109 3.83 6.65 17.61
C ILE A 109 3.18 8.01 17.77
N SER A 110 3.79 9.03 17.18
CA SER A 110 3.27 10.41 17.14
C SER A 110 2.50 10.62 15.85
N PHE A 111 1.33 11.27 15.91
CA PHE A 111 0.51 11.56 14.72
C PHE A 111 0.68 13.02 14.31
N ILE A 112 1.72 13.32 13.54
CA ILE A 112 2.04 14.67 13.06
C ILE A 112 1.52 14.81 11.63
N LYS A 113 0.52 15.66 11.41
CA LYS A 113 -0.12 15.81 10.10
C LYS A 113 0.69 16.63 9.10
N ASP A 114 1.52 17.55 9.61
CA ASP A 114 2.34 18.43 8.80
C ASP A 114 3.71 17.77 8.57
N GLU A 115 4.01 17.42 7.32
CA GLU A 115 5.21 16.65 6.96
C GLU A 115 6.52 17.41 7.27
N GLU A 116 6.49 18.75 7.19
CA GLU A 116 7.64 19.60 7.48
C GLU A 116 7.90 19.68 8.99
N ALA A 117 6.85 19.81 9.79
CA ALA A 117 6.95 19.72 11.24
C ALA A 117 7.46 18.33 11.68
N GLU A 118 6.94 17.25 11.08
CA GLU A 118 7.42 15.88 11.34
C GLU A 118 8.91 15.77 11.01
N PHE A 119 9.34 16.32 9.87
CA PHE A 119 10.75 16.32 9.51
C PHE A 119 11.62 16.99 10.54
N TYR A 120 11.20 18.18 10.97
CA TYR A 120 11.96 18.98 11.88
C TYR A 120 12.12 18.26 13.22
N GLU A 121 11.07 17.61 13.72
CA GLU A 121 11.15 16.78 14.92
C GLU A 121 12.09 15.59 14.77
N PHE A 122 12.07 14.91 13.62
CA PHE A 122 13.03 13.85 13.30
C PHE A 122 14.48 14.36 13.30
N MET A 123 14.75 15.50 12.65
CA MET A 123 16.08 16.10 12.61
C MET A 123 16.58 16.60 13.98
N GLN A 124 15.66 16.90 14.89
CA GLN A 124 15.96 17.22 16.29
C GLN A 124 16.20 15.97 17.17
N GLY A 125 16.03 14.77 16.63
CA GLY A 125 16.13 13.51 17.37
C GLY A 125 14.95 13.26 18.31
N LYS A 126 13.79 13.90 18.07
CA LYS A 126 12.54 13.61 18.80
C LYS A 126 11.80 12.40 18.24
N LEU A 127 12.07 12.06 16.98
CA LEU A 127 11.57 10.86 16.30
C LEU A 127 12.77 10.03 15.87
N ASP A 128 12.71 8.72 16.10
CA ASP A 128 13.76 7.78 15.68
C ASP A 128 13.52 7.19 14.29
N PHE A 129 12.27 7.26 13.80
CA PHE A 129 11.84 6.66 12.54
C PHE A 129 10.75 7.49 11.88
N VAL A 130 10.89 7.71 10.57
CA VAL A 130 9.87 8.33 9.70
C VAL A 130 9.74 7.49 8.43
N SER A 131 8.53 7.38 7.88
CA SER A 131 8.23 6.55 6.70
C SER A 131 7.61 7.38 5.59
N GLY A 132 7.89 7.03 4.33
CA GLY A 132 7.20 7.56 3.16
C GLY A 132 7.23 9.08 3.05
N ARG A 133 8.31 9.63 2.49
CA ARG A 133 8.44 11.10 2.40
C ARG A 133 7.93 11.62 1.07
N GLU A 134 6.89 12.44 1.14
CA GLU A 134 6.40 13.27 0.06
C GLU A 134 6.86 14.73 0.28
N GLY A 135 6.34 15.69 -0.49
CA GLY A 135 6.55 17.11 -0.19
C GLY A 135 7.96 17.71 -0.41
N MET A 136 8.22 18.84 0.26
CA MET A 136 9.40 19.69 0.06
C MET A 136 10.64 19.12 0.78
N ALA A 137 10.47 18.52 1.96
CA ALA A 137 11.54 17.79 2.65
C ALA A 137 12.21 16.72 1.75
N LYS A 138 11.46 16.07 0.84
CA LYS A 138 12.01 15.13 -0.16
C LYS A 138 13.05 15.81 -1.06
N GLN A 139 12.78 17.05 -1.51
CA GLN A 139 13.68 17.84 -2.34
C GLN A 139 14.94 18.26 -1.57
N GLU A 140 14.79 18.51 -0.27
CA GLU A 140 15.88 18.92 0.60
C GLU A 140 16.85 17.78 0.91
N ILE A 141 16.36 16.57 1.16
CA ILE A 141 17.22 15.46 1.65
C ILE A 141 17.74 14.54 0.56
N PHE A 142 17.04 14.42 -0.58
CA PHE A 142 17.40 13.46 -1.63
C PHE A 142 18.00 14.13 -2.86
N THR A 143 18.95 13.43 -3.48
CA THR A 143 19.44 13.73 -4.82
C THR A 143 18.39 13.31 -5.86
N THR A 144 18.57 13.71 -7.12
CA THR A 144 17.75 13.19 -8.23
C THR A 144 17.89 11.69 -8.44
N LYS A 145 18.87 11.02 -7.82
CA LYS A 145 19.07 9.57 -7.88
C LYS A 145 18.38 8.80 -6.74
N GLY A 146 17.63 9.49 -5.87
CA GLY A 146 16.96 8.85 -4.72
C GLY A 146 17.94 8.44 -3.62
N GLU A 147 19.06 9.13 -3.53
CA GLU A 147 20.09 8.93 -2.50
C GLU A 147 20.08 10.10 -1.53
N LEU A 148 20.44 9.87 -0.26
CA LEU A 148 20.65 10.97 0.68
C LEU A 148 21.75 11.90 0.17
N LYS A 149 21.52 13.21 0.26
CA LYS A 149 22.58 14.22 0.08
C LYS A 149 23.65 14.03 1.16
N LYS A 150 24.89 14.40 0.83
CA LYS A 150 26.08 14.16 1.67
C LYS A 150 25.93 14.63 3.13
N GLU A 151 25.26 15.75 3.36
CA GLU A 151 25.04 16.32 4.69
C GLU A 151 24.11 15.49 5.61
N TYR A 152 23.34 14.57 5.04
CA TYR A 152 22.42 13.69 5.76
C TYR A 152 22.92 12.25 5.91
N GLN A 153 23.92 11.83 5.11
CA GLN A 153 24.40 10.44 5.08
C GLN A 153 24.93 9.93 6.43
N ASN A 154 25.47 10.82 7.27
CA ASN A 154 25.97 10.46 8.61
C ASN A 154 24.94 10.65 9.73
N LYS A 155 23.73 11.10 9.40
CA LYS A 155 22.67 11.44 10.36
C LYS A 155 21.45 10.54 10.23
N ILE A 156 21.21 10.00 9.03
CA ILE A 156 20.01 9.27 8.68
C ILE A 156 20.43 7.93 8.07
N ASP A 157 19.89 6.85 8.60
CA ASP A 157 19.94 5.55 7.94
C ASP A 157 18.75 5.45 6.96
N LEU A 158 19.06 5.35 5.67
CA LEU A 158 18.04 5.30 4.61
C LEU A 158 17.74 3.84 4.25
N ILE A 159 16.54 3.39 4.61
CA ILE A 159 16.02 2.09 4.19
C ILE A 159 15.21 2.25 2.90
N LYS A 160 15.62 1.56 1.82
CA LYS A 160 14.92 1.48 0.54
C LYS A 160 14.59 0.04 0.20
N GLY A 161 13.42 -0.19 -0.35
CA GLY A 161 12.97 -1.49 -0.84
C GLY A 161 11.77 -1.34 -1.75
N ASP A 162 11.46 -2.40 -2.51
CA ASP A 162 10.28 -2.43 -3.35
C ASP A 162 9.03 -2.53 -2.47
N PHE A 163 8.19 -1.50 -2.54
CA PHE A 163 6.88 -1.52 -1.90
C PHE A 163 5.91 -2.39 -2.73
N LEU A 164 4.98 -3.05 -2.05
CA LEU A 164 3.90 -3.82 -2.68
C LEU A 164 2.75 -2.89 -3.12
N ASN A 165 3.08 -1.80 -3.81
CA ASN A 165 2.12 -0.82 -4.29
C ASN A 165 2.38 -0.45 -5.77
N THR A 166 1.34 0.03 -6.44
CA THR A 166 1.43 0.59 -7.79
C THR A 166 0.56 1.82 -7.83
N GLU A 167 1.15 2.96 -8.20
CA GLU A 167 0.42 4.20 -8.44
C GLU A 167 -0.10 4.22 -9.88
N TYR A 168 -1.37 4.57 -10.06
CA TYR A 168 -2.02 4.57 -11.37
C TYR A 168 -3.19 5.56 -11.43
N LEU A 169 -3.50 6.00 -12.64
CA LEU A 169 -4.74 6.71 -12.94
C LEU A 169 -5.77 5.70 -13.43
N GLY A 170 -6.84 5.51 -12.65
CA GLY A 170 -7.94 4.62 -13.02
C GLY A 170 -8.76 5.20 -14.17
N ILE A 171 -9.13 4.36 -15.13
CA ILE A 171 -10.03 4.73 -16.23
C ILE A 171 -11.32 3.90 -16.09
N LEU A 172 -12.44 4.58 -15.89
CA LEU A 172 -13.75 3.94 -15.86
C LEU A 172 -14.17 3.56 -17.30
N VAL A 173 -14.40 2.27 -17.54
CA VAL A 173 -14.70 1.72 -18.88
C VAL A 173 -15.99 0.91 -18.94
N ASP A 174 -16.79 0.90 -17.88
CA ASP A 174 -18.08 0.20 -17.89
C ASP A 174 -19.11 0.97 -18.75
N GLU A 175 -19.33 0.49 -19.97
CA GLU A 175 -20.23 1.09 -20.95
C GLU A 175 -21.71 1.06 -20.54
N ASN A 176 -22.07 0.32 -19.50
CA ASN A 176 -23.42 0.36 -18.95
C ASN A 176 -23.71 1.67 -18.20
N LEU A 177 -22.66 2.35 -17.72
CA LEU A 177 -22.80 3.61 -17.00
C LEU A 177 -23.00 4.77 -17.98
N PRO A 178 -24.03 5.63 -17.78
CA PRO A 178 -24.29 6.77 -18.66
C PRO A 178 -23.09 7.70 -18.85
N ILE A 179 -22.30 7.92 -17.79
CA ILE A 179 -21.10 8.77 -17.84
C ILE A 179 -20.02 8.24 -18.80
N VAL A 180 -19.97 6.94 -19.05
CA VAL A 180 -18.96 6.32 -19.93
C VAL A 180 -19.40 6.35 -21.40
N LYS A 181 -20.72 6.28 -21.69
CA LYS A 181 -21.25 6.25 -23.06
C LYS A 181 -20.85 7.48 -23.87
N GLU A 182 -20.85 8.64 -23.23
CA GLU A 182 -20.45 9.92 -23.82
C GLU A 182 -18.95 10.24 -23.63
N SER A 183 -18.21 9.39 -22.91
CA SER A 183 -16.80 9.64 -22.62
C SER A 183 -15.90 9.17 -23.77
N PRO A 184 -14.91 9.97 -24.21
CA PRO A 184 -13.92 9.51 -25.18
C PRO A 184 -13.06 8.36 -24.63
N LEU A 185 -13.00 8.19 -23.30
CA LEU A 185 -12.25 7.11 -22.66
C LEU A 185 -12.82 5.70 -22.92
N ARG A 186 -14.04 5.59 -23.45
CA ARG A 186 -14.58 4.31 -23.94
C ARG A 186 -13.77 3.77 -25.13
N LEU A 187 -13.18 4.66 -25.93
CA LEU A 187 -12.35 4.30 -27.07
C LEU A 187 -10.99 3.78 -26.60
N LYS A 188 -10.67 2.54 -26.98
CA LYS A 188 -9.37 1.92 -26.65
C LYS A 188 -8.20 2.76 -27.15
N ALA A 189 -8.30 3.31 -28.37
CA ALA A 189 -7.26 4.14 -28.97
C ALA A 189 -6.93 5.36 -28.10
N ILE A 190 -7.93 6.05 -27.52
CA ILE A 190 -7.72 7.17 -26.61
C ILE A 190 -6.98 6.73 -25.33
N ARG A 191 -7.38 5.61 -24.72
CA ARG A 191 -6.68 5.07 -23.53
C ARG A 191 -5.23 4.71 -23.83
N GLN A 192 -4.96 4.16 -25.01
CA GLN A 192 -3.60 3.84 -25.46
C GLN A 192 -2.81 5.12 -25.75
N ALA A 193 -3.42 6.12 -26.38
CA ALA A 193 -2.78 7.41 -26.66
C ALA A 193 -2.33 8.10 -25.37
N ILE A 194 -3.17 8.13 -24.33
CA ILE A 194 -2.82 8.67 -23.00
C ILE A 194 -1.59 7.94 -22.45
N ASN A 195 -1.56 6.60 -22.54
CA ASN A 195 -0.45 5.82 -22.00
C ASN A 195 0.88 6.04 -22.74
N TYR A 196 0.85 6.20 -24.06
CA TYR A 196 2.03 6.53 -24.88
C TYR A 196 2.43 8.01 -24.76
N GLY A 197 1.50 8.90 -24.42
CA GLY A 197 1.76 10.32 -24.21
C GLY A 197 2.39 10.67 -22.86
N PHE A 198 2.47 9.72 -21.93
CA PHE A 198 2.94 9.96 -20.56
C PHE A 198 4.38 9.48 -20.32
N ASP A 199 5.28 10.41 -20.01
CA ASP A 199 6.71 10.14 -19.78
C ASP A 199 6.98 9.72 -18.32
N ARG A 200 6.82 8.43 -18.06
CA ARG A 200 7.01 7.82 -16.73
C ARG A 200 8.44 7.97 -16.22
N ASP A 201 9.44 7.92 -17.09
CA ASP A 201 10.84 8.01 -16.71
C ASP A 201 11.20 9.43 -16.25
N LYS A 202 10.72 10.45 -16.97
CA LYS A 202 10.83 11.84 -16.52
C LYS A 202 10.06 12.10 -15.25
N MET A 203 8.84 11.59 -15.12
CA MET A 203 8.05 11.74 -13.90
C MET A 203 8.80 11.17 -12.69
N ILE A 204 9.27 9.92 -12.78
CA ILE A 204 10.01 9.30 -11.67
C ILE A 204 11.29 10.08 -11.36
N THR A 205 12.02 10.54 -12.38
CA THR A 205 13.26 11.29 -12.18
C THR A 205 13.05 12.66 -11.54
N PHE A 206 12.12 13.45 -12.07
CA PHE A 206 11.98 14.87 -11.70
C PHE A 206 10.96 15.10 -10.59
N LEU A 207 9.79 14.46 -10.65
CA LEU A 207 8.74 14.59 -9.65
C LEU A 207 9.04 13.72 -8.41
N ARG A 208 9.43 12.46 -8.63
CA ARG A 208 9.65 11.48 -7.53
C ARG A 208 11.11 11.32 -7.12
N LYS A 209 12.08 12.01 -7.73
CA LYS A 209 13.52 11.93 -7.40
C LYS A 209 14.09 10.51 -7.45
N ASN A 210 13.61 9.69 -8.38
CA ASN A 210 13.93 8.26 -8.47
C ASN A 210 13.58 7.45 -7.20
N ILE A 211 12.63 7.95 -6.39
CA ILE A 211 11.99 7.21 -5.31
C ILE A 211 10.76 6.53 -5.91
N GLY A 212 10.97 5.31 -6.40
CA GLY A 212 9.97 4.55 -7.16
C GLY A 212 10.56 4.04 -8.47
N THR A 213 9.82 3.16 -9.14
CA THR A 213 10.22 2.60 -10.43
C THR A 213 9.19 2.93 -11.51
N PRO A 214 9.62 3.33 -12.72
CA PRO A 214 8.71 3.53 -13.83
C PRO A 214 7.94 2.24 -14.17
N ALA A 215 6.61 2.31 -14.18
CA ALA A 215 5.75 1.16 -14.42
C ALA A 215 5.67 0.81 -15.92
N HIS A 216 6.67 0.06 -16.41
CA HIS A 216 6.78 -0.38 -17.81
C HIS A 216 6.29 -1.81 -18.05
N ALA A 217 5.93 -2.55 -17.00
CA ALA A 217 5.63 -3.99 -17.04
C ALA A 217 4.24 -4.33 -16.45
N GLY A 218 3.24 -3.49 -16.72
CA GLY A 218 1.88 -3.70 -16.25
C GLY A 218 1.65 -3.24 -14.81
N PHE A 219 0.64 -3.83 -14.16
CA PHE A 219 0.10 -3.36 -12.88
C PHE A 219 0.67 -4.11 -11.66
N VAL A 220 1.30 -5.26 -11.87
CA VAL A 220 1.87 -6.04 -10.77
C VAL A 220 3.11 -5.28 -10.26
N PRO A 221 3.23 -4.97 -8.96
CA PRO A 221 4.42 -4.33 -8.42
C PRO A 221 5.64 -5.26 -8.42
N ARG A 222 6.84 -4.69 -8.58
CA ARG A 222 8.12 -5.42 -8.68
C ARG A 222 8.40 -6.33 -7.47
N GLY A 223 7.94 -5.93 -6.28
CA GLY A 223 8.12 -6.72 -5.05
C GLY A 223 7.28 -8.00 -4.98
N LEU A 224 6.36 -8.25 -5.92
CA LEU A 224 5.59 -9.48 -5.95
C LEU A 224 6.26 -10.57 -6.81
N PRO A 225 6.24 -11.84 -6.37
CA PRO A 225 6.81 -12.96 -7.14
C PRO A 225 6.23 -13.14 -8.55
N SER A 226 5.02 -12.63 -8.80
CA SER A 226 4.35 -12.69 -10.11
C SER A 226 4.78 -11.59 -11.08
N PHE A 227 5.65 -10.65 -10.67
CA PHE A 227 6.18 -9.63 -11.56
C PHE A 227 7.11 -10.23 -12.62
N ASP A 228 6.87 -9.94 -13.89
CA ASP A 228 7.69 -10.45 -14.99
C ASP A 228 7.75 -9.44 -16.15
N GLU A 229 8.79 -8.60 -16.13
CA GLU A 229 9.05 -7.62 -17.20
C GLU A 229 9.50 -8.24 -18.53
N SER A 230 9.93 -9.50 -18.52
CA SER A 230 10.29 -10.21 -19.75
C SER A 230 9.04 -10.58 -20.56
N LYS A 231 7.96 -10.96 -19.87
CA LYS A 231 6.67 -11.36 -20.48
C LYS A 231 5.68 -10.22 -20.62
N VAL A 232 5.59 -9.34 -19.62
CA VAL A 232 4.60 -8.26 -19.61
C VAL A 232 5.25 -6.99 -20.17
N LYS A 233 4.79 -6.57 -21.36
CA LYS A 233 5.22 -5.32 -21.99
C LYS A 233 4.11 -4.28 -21.84
N GLY A 234 4.40 -3.24 -21.07
CA GLY A 234 3.54 -2.07 -20.89
C GLY A 234 3.78 -1.01 -21.96
N TYR A 235 3.38 0.22 -21.63
CA TYR A 235 3.53 1.38 -22.51
C TYR A 235 4.80 2.15 -22.18
N THR A 236 5.52 2.56 -23.21
CA THR A 236 6.66 3.48 -23.11
C THR A 236 6.28 4.83 -23.71
N TYR A 237 7.00 5.89 -23.36
CA TYR A 237 6.74 7.22 -23.90
C TYR A 237 6.99 7.26 -25.41
N ASN A 238 5.94 7.53 -26.19
CA ASN A 238 5.97 7.66 -27.64
C ASN A 238 4.86 8.63 -28.12
N PRO A 239 5.14 9.95 -28.13
CA PRO A 239 4.19 10.96 -28.56
C PRO A 239 3.67 10.80 -30.00
N GLU A 240 4.51 10.29 -30.90
CA GLU A 240 4.09 10.10 -32.30
C GLU A 240 3.04 8.99 -32.41
N LYS A 241 3.24 7.89 -31.66
CA LYS A 241 2.20 6.83 -31.57
C LYS A 241 0.93 7.34 -30.90
N ALA A 242 1.05 8.21 -29.89
CA ALA A 242 -0.11 8.84 -29.28
C ALA A 242 -0.90 9.69 -30.28
N LYS A 243 -0.22 10.53 -31.09
CA LYS A 243 -0.87 11.33 -32.15
C LYS A 243 -1.55 10.47 -33.21
N GLU A 244 -0.90 9.39 -33.64
CA GLU A 244 -1.48 8.42 -34.58
C GLU A 244 -2.78 7.83 -34.03
N LEU A 245 -2.78 7.38 -32.77
CA LEU A 245 -3.96 6.83 -32.11
C LEU A 245 -5.08 7.86 -31.91
N LEU A 246 -4.74 9.12 -31.64
CA LEU A 246 -5.70 10.21 -31.56
C LEU A 246 -6.34 10.49 -32.93
N PHE A 247 -5.54 10.49 -34.00
CA PHE A 247 -6.04 10.62 -35.38
C PHE A 247 -6.99 9.48 -35.75
N GLU A 248 -6.61 8.24 -35.48
CA GLU A 248 -7.46 7.04 -35.69
C GLU A 248 -8.77 7.11 -34.91
N ALA A 249 -8.76 7.71 -33.73
CA ALA A 249 -9.94 7.91 -32.90
C ALA A 249 -10.85 9.07 -33.38
N GLY A 250 -10.46 9.80 -34.44
CA GLY A 250 -11.21 10.93 -34.97
C GLY A 250 -10.88 12.28 -34.32
N PHE A 251 -9.80 12.36 -33.54
CA PHE A 251 -9.38 13.54 -32.80
C PHE A 251 -7.94 13.93 -33.17
N PRO A 252 -7.67 14.34 -34.42
CA PRO A 252 -6.32 14.68 -34.86
C PRO A 252 -5.70 15.72 -33.94
N ASN A 253 -4.52 15.44 -33.37
CA ASN A 253 -3.85 16.29 -32.38
C ASN A 253 -4.71 16.65 -31.13
N GLY A 254 -5.75 15.86 -30.84
CA GLY A 254 -6.72 16.14 -29.77
C GLY A 254 -7.81 17.16 -30.15
N GLU A 255 -7.83 17.65 -31.39
CA GLU A 255 -8.87 18.58 -31.84
C GLU A 255 -10.26 17.93 -31.75
N GLY A 256 -11.20 18.64 -31.13
CA GLY A 256 -12.57 18.15 -30.91
C GLY A 256 -12.71 17.09 -29.82
N LEU A 257 -11.62 16.69 -29.14
CA LEU A 257 -11.69 15.73 -28.05
C LEU A 257 -12.44 16.36 -26.85
N PRO A 258 -13.54 15.74 -26.37
CA PRO A 258 -14.23 16.23 -25.19
C PRO A 258 -13.32 16.28 -23.98
N GLN A 259 -13.58 17.21 -23.07
CA GLN A 259 -12.83 17.32 -21.82
C GLN A 259 -12.91 16.01 -21.03
N ILE A 260 -11.75 15.52 -20.61
CA ILE A 260 -11.64 14.38 -19.71
C ILE A 260 -11.51 14.91 -18.28
N THR A 261 -12.41 14.48 -17.40
CA THR A 261 -12.34 14.84 -15.98
C THR A 261 -11.50 13.82 -15.23
N LEU A 262 -10.43 14.29 -14.59
CA LEU A 262 -9.61 13.51 -13.67
C LEU A 262 -9.96 13.89 -12.24
N SER A 263 -10.28 12.90 -11.41
CA SER A 263 -10.58 13.10 -9.98
C SER A 263 -9.46 12.51 -9.14
N THR A 264 -8.98 13.29 -8.17
CA THR A 264 -7.86 12.91 -7.32
C THR A 264 -8.02 13.50 -5.92
N THR A 265 -7.26 13.00 -4.96
CA THR A 265 -7.13 13.60 -3.63
C THR A 265 -5.95 14.59 -3.63
N ALA A 266 -5.84 15.41 -2.59
CA ALA A 266 -4.70 16.34 -2.45
C ALA A 266 -3.33 15.64 -2.52
N GLN A 267 -3.25 14.38 -2.09
CA GLN A 267 -2.01 13.59 -2.08
C GLN A 267 -1.46 13.30 -3.49
N TYR A 268 -2.34 13.09 -4.48
CA TYR A 268 -1.92 12.71 -5.84
C TYR A 268 -2.13 13.84 -6.86
N LEU A 269 -2.32 15.07 -6.39
CA LEU A 269 -2.49 16.22 -7.27
C LEU A 269 -1.23 16.47 -8.10
N ASP A 270 -0.05 16.32 -7.50
CA ASP A 270 1.24 16.52 -8.17
C ASP A 270 1.46 15.56 -9.34
N LEU A 271 1.02 14.30 -9.19
CA LEU A 271 1.02 13.28 -10.22
C LEU A 271 0.05 13.61 -11.36
N CYS A 272 -1.08 14.23 -11.05
CA CYS A 272 -2.11 14.58 -12.03
C CYS A 272 -1.78 15.85 -12.82
N GLU A 273 -0.96 16.75 -12.25
CA GLU A 273 -0.52 18.02 -12.86
C GLU A 273 0.81 17.91 -13.63
N PHE A 274 1.55 16.81 -13.46
CA PHE A 274 2.84 16.56 -14.13
C PHE A 274 2.68 16.23 -15.62
#